data_AF-A0A2L2YWI9-F1
#
_entry.id   AF-A0A2L2YWI9-F1
#
_cell.length_a   1.000
_cell.length_b   1.000
_cell.length_c   1.000
_cell.angle_alpha   90.00
_cell.angle_beta   90.00
_cell.angle_gamma   90.00
#
_symmetry.space_group_name_H-M   'P 1'
#
loop_
_entity.id
_entity.type
_entity.pdbx_description
1 polymer ?
#
loop_
_entity_poly.entity_id
_entity_poly.type
_entity_poly.pdbx_seq_one_letter_code
_entity_poly.pdbx_strand_id
1 'polypeptide(L)'
;MEEASLALFRQTEEALEEMEKCIEQIRRKYNRILSSPFQDEDDHHELDQLMTQMRGLSSKAWKLIRAAKQNRPKEFAKKCSIRMENVQISCLSQKFMDILGEYSLAQTTYREKRKKLLKKQLEITGENVDDEQLETMLDENR
;
A
#
# COMPACT_ATOMS: atom_id res chain seq x y z
N MET A 1 17.58 -23.74 -13.97
CA MET A 1 17.31 -22.32 -14.33
C MET A 1 15.83 -22.01 -14.29
N GLU A 2 14.96 -22.85 -14.89
CA GLU A 2 13.49 -22.66 -14.85
C GLU A 2 12.90 -22.74 -13.42
N GLU A 3 13.34 -23.67 -12.56
CA GLU A 3 12.82 -23.76 -11.17
C GLU A 3 13.08 -22.50 -10.33
N ALA A 4 14.24 -21.85 -10.50
CA ALA A 4 14.58 -20.63 -9.78
C ALA A 4 13.72 -19.44 -10.24
N SER A 5 13.39 -19.38 -11.52
CA SER A 5 12.49 -18.38 -12.12
C SER A 5 11.06 -18.55 -11.61
N LEU A 6 10.55 -19.79 -11.59
CA LEU A 6 9.23 -20.13 -11.07
C LEU A 6 9.11 -19.83 -9.57
N ALA A 7 10.13 -20.18 -8.77
CA ALA A 7 10.15 -19.86 -7.34
C ALA A 7 10.09 -18.35 -7.09
N LEU A 8 10.77 -17.54 -7.91
CA LEU A 8 10.77 -16.09 -7.80
C LEU A 8 9.41 -15.48 -8.15
N PHE A 9 8.75 -15.98 -9.20
CA PHE A 9 7.39 -15.55 -9.56
C PHE A 9 6.40 -15.87 -8.45
N ARG A 10 6.44 -17.09 -7.93
CA ARG A 10 5.57 -17.50 -6.82
C ARG A 10 5.77 -16.62 -5.57
N GLN A 11 7.02 -16.36 -5.18
CA GLN A 11 7.31 -15.47 -4.05
C GLN A 11 6.83 -14.03 -4.29
N THR A 12 6.86 -13.58 -5.54
CA THR A 12 6.33 -12.26 -5.91
C THR A 12 4.82 -12.26 -5.76
N GLU A 13 4.12 -13.27 -6.29
CA GLU A 13 2.66 -13.42 -6.15
C GLU A 13 2.23 -13.45 -4.69
N GLU A 14 2.89 -14.26 -3.86
CA GLU A 14 2.63 -14.34 -2.42
C GLU A 14 2.81 -12.96 -1.74
N ALA A 15 3.87 -12.21 -2.08
CA ALA A 15 4.07 -10.86 -1.55
C ALA A 15 2.98 -9.88 -2.00
N LEU A 16 2.49 -9.97 -3.24
CA LEU A 16 1.41 -9.13 -3.74
C LEU A 16 0.07 -9.45 -3.05
N GLU A 17 -0.23 -10.73 -2.83
CA GLU A 17 -1.42 -11.14 -2.08
C GLU A 17 -1.39 -10.67 -0.62
N GLU A 18 -0.21 -10.71 0.02
CA GLU A 18 0.00 -10.15 1.35
C GLU A 18 -0.24 -8.64 1.38
N MET A 19 0.18 -7.91 0.33
CA MET A 19 -0.10 -6.47 0.19
C MET A 19 -1.60 -6.20 0.07
N GLU A 20 -2.32 -6.95 -0.77
CA GLU A 20 -3.78 -6.82 -0.93
C GLU A 20 -4.50 -7.04 0.41
N LYS A 21 -4.13 -8.08 1.16
CA LYS A 21 -4.67 -8.35 2.50
C LYS A 21 -4.33 -7.24 3.49
N CYS A 22 -3.13 -6.66 3.41
CA CYS A 22 -2.70 -5.56 4.27
C CYS A 22 -3.52 -4.29 3.99
N ILE A 23 -3.77 -3.96 2.72
CA ILE A 23 -4.64 -2.83 2.32
C ILE A 23 -6.05 -3.00 2.90
N GLU A 24 -6.62 -4.20 2.84
CA GLU A 24 -7.95 -4.47 3.39
C GLU A 24 -7.99 -4.27 4.92
N GLN A 25 -6.94 -4.71 5.63
CA GLN A 25 -6.83 -4.47 7.07
C GLN A 25 -6.70 -2.97 7.40
N ILE A 26 -5.90 -2.24 6.62
CA ILE A 26 -5.76 -0.78 6.73
C ILE A 26 -7.10 -0.09 6.51
N ARG A 27 -7.88 -0.48 5.50
CA ARG A 27 -9.22 0.06 5.25
C ARG A 27 -10.17 -0.18 6.42
N ARG A 28 -10.12 -1.36 7.04
CA ARG A 28 -10.92 -1.66 8.24
C ARG A 28 -10.54 -0.76 9.42
N LYS A 29 -9.24 -0.56 9.65
CA LYS A 29 -8.75 0.36 10.68
C LYS A 29 -9.14 1.80 10.41
N TYR A 30 -8.99 2.27 9.17
CA TYR A 30 -9.50 3.59 8.76
C TYR A 30 -10.98 3.77 9.06
N ASN A 31 -11.82 2.80 8.71
CA ASN A 31 -13.25 2.89 9.00
C ASN A 31 -13.53 2.90 10.52
N ARG A 32 -12.82 2.07 11.30
CA ARG A 32 -12.97 2.04 12.76
C ARG A 32 -12.61 3.38 13.41
N ILE A 33 -11.48 3.98 13.03
CA ILE A 33 -11.04 5.28 13.54
C ILE A 33 -12.00 6.41 13.11
N LEU A 34 -12.55 6.35 11.89
CA LEU A 34 -13.52 7.35 11.42
C LEU A 34 -14.92 7.19 12.05
N SER A 35 -15.30 5.99 12.49
CA SER A 35 -16.59 5.72 13.13
C SER A 35 -16.56 5.87 14.65
N SER A 36 -15.39 5.80 15.28
CA SER A 36 -15.26 6.05 16.71
C SER A 36 -15.32 7.56 17.00
N PRO A 37 -16.17 8.00 17.95
CA PRO A 37 -16.18 9.39 18.41
C PRO A 37 -14.97 9.73 19.30
N PHE A 38 -14.23 8.71 19.77
CA PHE A 38 -13.03 8.85 20.60
C PHE A 38 -11.79 8.37 19.85
N GLN A 39 -10.65 9.02 20.08
CA GLN A 39 -9.35 8.55 19.59
C GLN A 39 -8.91 7.36 20.45
N ASP A 40 -8.81 6.18 19.83
CA ASP A 40 -8.33 4.96 20.48
C ASP A 40 -6.84 4.79 20.09
N GLU A 41 -5.93 5.01 21.06
CA GLU A 41 -4.48 4.91 20.85
C GLU A 41 -4.08 3.54 20.28
N ASP A 42 -4.79 2.47 20.67
CA ASP A 42 -4.50 1.11 20.19
C ASP A 42 -4.80 0.98 18.68
N ASP A 43 -5.89 1.58 18.20
CA ASP A 43 -6.24 1.56 16.77
C ASP A 43 -5.25 2.37 15.92
N HIS A 44 -4.73 3.48 16.44
CA HIS A 44 -3.68 4.26 15.80
C HIS A 44 -2.35 3.49 15.75
N HIS A 45 -1.96 2.85 16.85
CA HIS A 45 -0.75 2.03 16.90
C HIS A 45 -0.82 0.84 15.94
N GLU A 46 -1.94 0.12 15.90
CA GLU A 46 -2.13 -0.98 14.95
C GLU A 46 -2.13 -0.50 13.49
N LEU A 47 -2.70 0.67 13.21
CA LEU A 47 -2.65 1.28 11.88
C LEU A 47 -1.21 1.58 11.45
N ASP A 48 -0.37 2.11 12.34
CA ASP A 48 1.05 2.37 12.07
C ASP A 48 1.85 1.09 11.80
N GLN A 49 1.57 0.02 12.56
CA GLN A 49 2.15 -1.29 12.32
C GLN A 49 1.78 -1.81 10.92
N LEU A 50 0.50 -1.73 10.54
CA LEU A 50 0.03 -2.13 9.21
C LEU A 50 0.66 -1.29 8.09
N MET A 51 0.80 0.03 8.28
CA MET A 51 1.48 0.89 7.31
C MET A 51 2.97 0.52 7.16
N THR A 52 3.64 0.18 8.27
CA THR A 52 5.03 -0.28 8.26
C THR A 52 5.15 -1.64 7.55
N GLN A 53 4.24 -2.56 7.82
CA GLN A 53 4.15 -3.84 7.14
C GLN A 53 3.96 -3.65 5.62
N MET A 54 3.04 -2.76 5.21
CA MET A 54 2.79 -2.47 3.79
C MET A 54 4.05 -1.94 3.08
N ARG A 55 4.82 -1.05 3.72
CA ARG A 55 6.11 -0.56 3.18
C ARG A 55 7.13 -1.70 3.04
N GLY A 56 7.20 -2.60 4.02
CA GLY A 56 8.06 -3.78 3.99
C GLY A 56 7.70 -4.74 2.85
N LEU A 57 6.41 -5.07 2.70
CA LEU A 57 5.89 -5.93 1.64
C LEU A 57 6.12 -5.31 0.26
N SER A 58 5.84 -4.01 0.10
CA SER A 58 6.10 -3.28 -1.14
C SER A 58 7.59 -3.35 -1.54
N SER A 59 8.49 -3.13 -0.57
CA SER A 59 9.93 -3.22 -0.80
C SER A 59 10.37 -4.64 -1.17
N LYS A 60 9.78 -5.67 -0.55
CA LYS A 60 10.02 -7.08 -0.86
C LYS A 60 9.57 -7.40 -2.29
N ALA A 61 8.33 -7.09 -2.64
CA ALA A 61 7.78 -7.32 -3.98
C ALA A 61 8.62 -6.62 -5.06
N TRP A 62 9.01 -5.38 -4.83
CA TRP A 62 9.87 -4.64 -5.75
C TRP A 62 11.25 -5.29 -5.95
N LYS A 63 11.90 -5.75 -4.86
CA LYS A 63 13.19 -6.45 -4.95
C LYS A 63 13.07 -7.75 -5.76
N LEU A 64 12.00 -8.51 -5.56
CA LEU A 64 11.74 -9.75 -6.29
C LEU A 64 11.51 -9.48 -7.80
N ILE A 65 10.66 -8.50 -8.13
CA ILE A 65 10.41 -8.08 -9.52
C ILE A 65 11.70 -7.58 -10.18
N ARG A 66 12.52 -6.82 -9.45
CA ARG A 66 13.81 -6.33 -9.95
C ARG A 66 14.78 -7.49 -10.20
N ALA A 67 14.89 -8.45 -9.29
CA ALA A 67 15.71 -9.64 -9.47
C ALA A 67 15.28 -10.46 -10.70
N ALA A 68 13.97 -10.58 -10.92
CA ALA A 68 13.41 -11.29 -12.07
C ALA A 68 13.82 -10.62 -13.39
N LYS A 69 13.85 -9.29 -13.43
CA LYS A 69 14.31 -8.50 -14.58
C LYS A 69 15.82 -8.62 -14.81
N GLN A 70 16.62 -8.70 -13.73
CA GLN A 70 18.10 -8.72 -13.80
C GLN A 70 18.67 -10.09 -14.15
N ASN A 71 18.05 -11.18 -13.69
CA ASN A 71 18.50 -12.55 -13.98
C ASN A 71 18.22 -13.01 -15.42
N ARG A 72 17.82 -12.09 -16.30
CA ARG A 72 17.46 -12.34 -17.69
C ARG A 72 18.71 -12.57 -18.56
N PRO A 73 18.81 -13.70 -19.30
CA PRO A 73 19.83 -13.85 -20.33
C PRO A 73 19.53 -12.91 -21.50
N LYS A 74 20.51 -12.06 -21.85
CA LYS A 74 20.35 -11.00 -22.88
C LYS A 74 20.25 -11.54 -24.32
N GLU A 75 20.69 -12.77 -24.58
CA GLU A 75 20.96 -13.25 -25.96
C GLU A 75 19.93 -14.19 -26.61
N PHE A 76 18.80 -14.55 -25.98
CA PHE A 76 17.89 -15.55 -26.58
C PHE A 76 16.40 -15.16 -26.57
N ALA A 77 16.06 -13.95 -27.00
CA ALA A 77 14.67 -13.50 -27.16
C ALA A 77 13.79 -14.36 -28.11
N LYS A 78 14.38 -15.34 -28.82
CA LYS A 78 13.68 -16.24 -29.75
C LYS A 78 13.11 -17.51 -29.11
N LYS A 79 13.46 -17.85 -27.87
CA LYS A 79 12.91 -19.04 -27.18
C LYS A 79 11.56 -18.72 -26.54
N CYS A 80 10.59 -19.63 -26.69
CA CYS A 80 9.24 -19.48 -26.16
C CYS A 80 9.23 -19.26 -24.63
N SER A 81 10.08 -19.98 -23.89
CA SER A 81 10.22 -19.86 -22.44
C SER A 81 10.58 -18.43 -21.99
N ILE A 82 11.56 -17.80 -22.65
CA ILE A 82 11.97 -16.42 -22.34
C ILE A 82 10.82 -15.43 -22.62
N ARG A 83 10.00 -15.66 -23.65
CA ARG A 83 8.80 -14.84 -23.91
C ARG A 83 7.78 -14.99 -22.79
N MET A 84 7.52 -16.21 -22.35
CA MET A 84 6.59 -16.51 -21.27
C MET A 84 7.02 -15.84 -19.96
N GLU A 85 8.30 -15.93 -19.61
CA GLU A 85 8.87 -15.25 -18.44
C GLU A 85 8.72 -13.71 -18.53
N ASN A 86 8.96 -13.11 -19.70
CA ASN A 86 8.78 -11.66 -19.86
C ASN A 86 7.31 -11.24 -19.67
N VAL A 87 6.37 -12.05 -20.14
CA VAL A 87 4.93 -11.80 -19.93
C VAL A 87 4.60 -11.89 -18.45
N GLN A 88 5.10 -12.90 -17.74
CA GLN A 88 4.88 -13.04 -16.30
C GLN A 88 5.43 -11.85 -15.51
N ILE A 89 6.68 -11.44 -15.79
CA ILE A 89 7.30 -10.27 -15.13
C ILE A 89 6.48 -9.00 -15.39
N SER A 90 5.98 -8.82 -16.61
CA SER A 90 5.19 -7.65 -16.99
C SER A 90 3.84 -7.64 -16.27
N CYS A 91 3.17 -8.79 -16.21
CA CYS A 91 1.91 -8.98 -15.49
C CYS A 91 2.08 -8.70 -13.99
N LEU A 92 3.09 -9.28 -13.35
CA LEU A 92 3.39 -9.04 -11.93
C LEU A 92 3.79 -7.59 -11.65
N SER A 93 4.53 -6.95 -12.56
CA SER A 93 4.87 -5.52 -12.43
C SER A 93 3.63 -4.64 -12.50
N GLN A 94 2.69 -4.96 -13.40
CA GLN A 94 1.43 -4.21 -13.51
C GLN A 94 0.57 -4.40 -12.26
N LYS A 95 0.36 -5.64 -11.82
CA LYS A 95 -0.39 -5.95 -10.59
C LYS A 95 0.19 -5.21 -9.38
N PHE A 96 1.51 -5.16 -9.25
CA PHE A 96 2.18 -4.39 -8.19
C PHE A 96 1.84 -2.89 -8.22
N MET A 97 1.83 -2.28 -9.40
CA MET A 97 1.48 -0.87 -9.56
C MET A 97 0.01 -0.61 -9.26
N ASP A 98 -0.88 -1.52 -9.68
CA ASP A 98 -2.32 -1.42 -9.41
C ASP A 98 -2.59 -1.47 -7.89
N ILE A 99 -1.95 -2.41 -7.17
CA ILE A 99 -2.03 -2.51 -5.70
C ILE A 99 -1.50 -1.24 -5.02
N LEU A 100 -0.38 -0.67 -5.49
CA LEU A 100 0.12 0.61 -4.97
C LEU A 100 -0.84 1.76 -5.24
N GLY A 101 -1.50 1.77 -6.40
CA GLY A 101 -2.56 2.72 -6.72
C GLY A 101 -3.73 2.61 -5.76
N GLU A 102 -4.21 1.40 -5.49
CA GLU A 102 -5.29 1.15 -4.53
C GLU A 102 -4.94 1.58 -3.10
N TYR A 103 -3.69 1.33 -2.69
CA TYR A 103 -3.19 1.79 -1.40
C TYR A 103 -3.17 3.31 -1.31
N SER A 104 -2.62 3.99 -2.32
CA SER A 104 -2.59 5.45 -2.39
C SER A 104 -3.99 6.07 -2.36
N LEU A 105 -4.94 5.48 -3.08
CA LEU A 105 -6.33 5.92 -3.08
C LEU A 105 -6.97 5.75 -1.68
N ALA A 106 -6.71 4.63 -1.01
CA ALA A 106 -7.21 4.39 0.34
C ALA A 106 -6.65 5.42 1.35
N GLN A 107 -5.36 5.73 1.27
CA GLN A 107 -4.72 6.74 2.13
C GLN A 107 -5.29 8.14 1.90
N THR A 108 -5.43 8.54 0.63
CA THR A 108 -5.96 9.87 0.28
C THR A 108 -7.40 10.02 0.74
N THR A 109 -8.24 8.99 0.49
CA THR A 109 -9.63 8.97 0.93
C THR A 109 -9.76 9.08 2.45
N TYR A 110 -8.89 8.37 3.20
CA TYR A 110 -8.88 8.46 4.66
C TYR A 110 -8.48 9.85 5.14
N ARG A 111 -7.41 10.44 4.60
CA ARG A 111 -6.96 11.80 4.94
C ARG A 111 -8.07 12.83 4.72
N GLU A 112 -8.73 12.79 3.57
CA GLU A 112 -9.85 13.69 3.25
C GLU A 112 -11.03 13.54 4.23
N LYS A 113 -11.40 12.30 4.56
CA LYS A 113 -12.49 12.04 5.52
C LYS A 113 -12.11 12.51 6.93
N ARG A 114 -10.88 12.24 7.37
CA ARG A 114 -10.39 12.65 8.69
C ARG A 114 -10.34 14.18 8.80
N LYS A 115 -9.88 14.87 7.76
CA LYS A 115 -9.93 16.35 7.66
C LYS A 115 -11.34 16.88 7.85
N LYS A 116 -12.34 16.30 7.15
CA LYS A 116 -13.75 16.71 7.26
C LYS A 116 -14.31 16.46 8.66
N LEU A 117 -13.95 15.37 9.32
CA LEU A 117 -14.39 15.09 10.69
C LEU A 117 -13.79 16.08 11.68
N LEU A 118 -12.48 16.34 11.59
CA LEU A 118 -11.80 17.30 12.47
C LEU A 118 -12.39 18.70 12.31
N LYS A 119 -12.60 19.15 11.07
CA LYS A 119 -13.25 20.44 10.81
C LYS A 119 -14.63 20.54 11.46
N LYS A 120 -15.47 19.51 11.35
CA LYS A 120 -16.78 19.46 12.02
C LYS A 120 -16.67 19.49 13.54
N GLN A 121 -15.68 18.82 14.12
CA GLN A 121 -15.46 18.83 15.57
C GLN A 121 -15.10 20.24 16.06
N LEU A 122 -14.24 20.96 15.33
CA LEU A 122 -13.84 22.34 15.63
C LEU A 122 -14.99 23.34 15.46
N GLU A 123 -15.83 23.15 14.44
CA GLU A 123 -17.05 23.95 14.24
C GLU A 123 -18.04 23.79 15.41
N ILE A 124 -18.14 22.60 16.01
CA ILE A 124 -18.99 22.35 17.18
C ILE A 124 -18.44 23.02 18.44
N THR A 125 -17.11 23.04 18.63
CA THR A 125 -16.47 23.72 19.77
C THR A 125 -16.43 25.24 19.60
N GLY A 126 -16.72 25.76 18.40
CA GLY A 126 -16.73 27.19 18.10
C GLY A 126 -15.35 27.75 17.74
N GLU A 127 -14.38 26.89 17.44
CA GLU A 127 -13.04 27.29 17.02
C GLU A 127 -13.01 27.53 15.50
N ASN A 128 -12.68 28.76 15.09
CA ASN A 128 -12.43 29.07 13.69
C ASN A 128 -10.96 28.79 13.37
N VAL A 129 -10.71 27.63 12.77
CA VAL A 129 -9.39 27.17 12.34
C VAL A 129 -9.31 27.28 10.81
N ASP A 130 -8.24 27.89 10.30
CA ASP A 130 -8.01 27.97 8.85
C ASP A 130 -7.52 26.63 8.28
N ASP A 131 -7.50 26.51 6.95
CA ASP A 131 -7.12 25.25 6.29
C ASP A 131 -5.64 24.87 6.52
N GLU A 132 -4.73 25.81 6.79
CA GLU A 132 -3.31 25.53 7.08
C GLU A 132 -3.12 24.99 8.51
N GLN A 133 -3.80 25.59 9.47
CA GLN A 133 -3.85 25.13 10.85
C GLN A 133 -4.53 23.75 10.95
N LEU A 134 -5.56 23.51 10.13
CA LEU A 134 -6.23 22.21 10.06
C LEU A 134 -5.31 21.10 9.52
N GLU A 135 -4.46 21.40 8.53
CA GLU A 135 -3.44 20.44 8.06
C GLU A 135 -2.37 20.19 9.13
N THR A 136 -1.98 21.22 9.88
CA THR A 136 -1.02 21.09 10.99
C THR A 136 -1.57 20.17 12.08
N MET A 137 -2.82 20.37 12.50
CA MET A 137 -3.49 19.51 13.48
C MET A 137 -3.69 18.06 12.99
N LEU A 138 -3.83 17.85 11.68
CA LEU A 138 -3.89 16.50 11.09
C LEU A 138 -2.54 15.78 11.12
N ASP A 139 -1.46 16.50 10.90
CA ASP A 139 -0.10 15.95 10.92
C ASP A 139 0.40 15.73 12.37
N GLU A 140 -0.10 16.48 13.35
CA GLU A 140 0.16 16.30 14.79
C GLU A 140 -0.60 15.11 15.43
N ASN A 141 -1.80 14.78 14.92
CA ASN A 141 -2.62 13.64 15.37
C ASN A 141 -2.27 12.33 14.64
N ARG A 142 -1.04 12.21 14.15
CA ARG A 142 -0.59 11.08 13.36
C ARG A 142 0.05 10.00 14.21
#